data_AF-A0A7Y0SJD6-F1
#
_entry.id   AF-A0A7Y0SJD6-F1
#
_cell.length_a   1.000
_cell.length_b   1.000
_cell.length_c   1.000
_cell.angle_alpha   90.00
_cell.angle_beta   90.00
_cell.angle_gamma   90.00
#
_symmetry.space_group_name_H-M   'P 1'
#
loop_
_entity.id
_entity.type
_entity.pdbx_description
1 polymer ?
#
loop_
_entity_poly.entity_id
_entity_poly.type
_entity_poly.pdbx_seq_one_letter_code
_entity_poly.pdbx_strand_id
1 'polypeptide(L)' 'MSLIPLMLGEYNISADYASWLASVFYGGLLTGAIFIERIIRQVGHRNAFIGCLAVFSLTIVTLPVFANGLMWLAARFIAG' A
#
# COMPACT_ATOMS: atom_id res chain seq x y z
N MET A 1 9.35 -10.33 -3.33
CA MET A 1 9.96 -10.16 -4.68
C MET A 1 9.68 -11.36 -5.61
N SER A 2 8.45 -11.86 -5.71
CA SER A 2 8.15 -12.94 -6.68
C SER A 2 6.68 -13.08 -7.13
N LEU A 3 5.75 -12.24 -6.67
CA LEU A 3 4.33 -12.34 -7.05
C LEU A 3 3.80 -11.18 -7.90
N ILE A 4 4.47 -10.02 -7.84
CA ILE A 4 4.07 -8.82 -8.58
C ILE A 4 4.24 -9.02 -10.10
N PRO A 5 5.36 -9.55 -10.63
CA PRO A 5 5.51 -9.73 -12.07
C PRO A 5 4.57 -10.79 -12.66
N LEU A 6 4.25 -11.83 -11.87
CA LEU A 6 3.36 -12.91 -12.29
C LEU A 6 1.91 -12.42 -12.45
N MET A 7 1.45 -11.55 -11.53
CA MET A 7 0.12 -10.93 -11.59
C MET A 7 0.02 -9.87 -12.70
N LEU A 8 1.10 -9.16 -13.04
CA LEU A 8 1.11 -8.23 -14.19
C LEU A 8 1.01 -8.97 -15.53
N GLY A 9 1.59 -10.18 -15.64
CA GLY A 9 1.48 -11.04 -16.82
C GLY A 9 0.06 -11.54 -17.09
N GLU A 10 -0.67 -11.94 -16.03
CA GLU A 10 -2.07 -12.39 -16.12
C GLU A 10 -3.05 -11.25 -16.48
N TYR A 11 -2.72 -10.00 -16.12
CA TYR A 11 -3.59 -8.85 -16.33
C TYR A 11 -3.25 -7.97 -17.55
N ASN A 12 -2.25 -8.35 -18.35
CA ASN A 12 -1.84 -7.61 -19.55
C ASN A 12 -1.46 -6.14 -19.27
N ILE A 13 -0.92 -5.87 -18.07
CA ILE A 13 -0.51 -4.54 -17.64
C ILE A 13 0.99 -4.38 -17.93
N SER A 14 1.35 -3.31 -18.65
CA SER A 14 2.73 -2.99 -19.03
C SER A 14 3.67 -2.96 -17.82
N ALA A 15 4.87 -3.53 -17.98
CA ALA A 15 5.90 -3.63 -16.94
C ALA A 15 6.28 -2.29 -16.27
N ASP A 16 5.97 -1.15 -16.90
CA ASP A 16 6.10 0.19 -16.33
C ASP A 16 5.35 0.37 -15.00
N TYR A 17 4.20 -0.29 -14.83
CA TYR A 17 3.45 -0.21 -13.58
C TYR A 17 4.19 -0.82 -12.39
N ALA A 18 5.12 -1.76 -12.62
CA ALA A 18 5.92 -2.33 -11.53
C ALA A 18 6.83 -1.26 -10.88
N SER A 19 7.45 -0.42 -11.69
CA SER A 19 8.27 0.70 -11.23
C SER A 19 7.43 1.74 -10.50
N TRP A 20 6.25 2.08 -11.02
CA TRP A 20 5.31 3.00 -10.37
C TRP A 20 4.78 2.47 -9.04
N LEU A 21 4.44 1.18 -8.97
CA LEU A 21 3.99 0.52 -7.73
C LEU A 21 5.05 0.61 -6.63
N ALA A 22 6.33 0.42 -6.97
CA ALA A 22 7.43 0.56 -6.02
C ALA A 22 7.57 2.02 -5.55
N SER A 23 7.62 2.98 -6.48
CA SER A 23 7.76 4.41 -6.15
C SER A 23 6.62 4.92 -5.28
N VAL A 24 5.38 4.54 -5.61
CA VAL A 24 4.19 4.95 -4.86
C VAL A 24 4.18 4.31 -3.46
N PHE A 25 4.61 3.05 -3.32
CA PHE A 25 4.76 2.41 -2.02
C PHE A 25 5.80 3.12 -1.14
N TYR A 26 6.98 3.46 -1.68
CA TYR A 26 7.98 4.23 -0.94
C TYR A 26 7.51 5.65 -0.61
N GLY A 27 6.77 6.30 -1.52
CA GLY A 27 6.16 7.60 -1.28
C GLY A 27 5.12 7.57 -0.15
N GLY A 28 4.29 6.52 -0.11
CA GLY A 28 3.38 6.22 0.99
C GLY A 28 4.15 6.09 2.30
N LEU A 29 5.16 5.21 2.34
CA LEU A 29 6.00 4.96 3.52
C LEU A 29 6.65 6.21 4.09
N LEU A 30 7.22 7.06 3.23
CA LEU A 30 7.82 8.32 3.67
C LEU A 30 6.77 9.26 4.27
N THR A 31 5.62 9.36 3.62
CA THR A 31 4.51 10.19 4.10
C THR A 31 4.00 9.64 5.44
N GLY A 32 3.67 8.35 5.51
CA GLY A 32 3.22 7.66 6.71
C GLY A 32 4.21 7.78 7.86
N ALA A 33 5.51 7.63 7.62
CA ALA A 33 6.55 7.76 8.65
C ALA A 33 6.63 9.17 9.25
N ILE A 34 6.38 10.22 8.46
CA ILE A 34 6.37 11.60 8.97
C ILE A 34 5.13 11.84 9.85
N PHE A 35 3.98 11.28 9.48
CA PHE A 35 2.72 11.49 10.20
C PHE A 35 2.53 10.56 11.42
N ILE A 36 3.15 9.37 11.42
CA ILE A 36 2.89 8.35 12.44
C ILE A 36 3.32 8.81 13.84
N GLU A 37 4.40 9.58 13.96
CA GLU A 37 4.87 10.11 15.25
C GLU A 37 3.79 11.00 15.90
N ARG A 38 3.14 11.84 15.09
CA ARG A 38 2.05 12.70 15.56
C ARG A 38 0.81 11.90 15.94
N ILE A 39 0.45 10.88 15.16
CA ILE A 39 -0.69 10.00 15.43
C ILE A 39 -0.47 9.21 16.73
N ILE A 40 0.71 8.61 16.90
CA ILE A 40 1.08 7.86 18.11
C ILE A 40 0.96 8.74 19.35
N ARG A 41 1.39 10.01 19.27
CA ARG A 41 1.31 10.95 20.40
C ARG A 41 -0.12 11.32 20.79
N GLN A 42 -1.07 11.28 19.85
CA GLN A 42 -2.48 11.60 20.12
C GLN A 42 -3.32 10.40 20.55
N VAL A 43 -3.12 9.23 19.92
CA VAL A 43 -4.00 8.05 20.09
C VAL A 43 -3.36 6.99 21.01
N GLY A 44 -2.05 7.11 21.27
CA GLY A 44 -1.26 6.13 22.01
C GLY A 44 -0.71 5.00 21.13
N HIS A 45 0.44 4.46 21.51
CA HIS A 45 1.17 3.44 20.73
C HIS A 45 0.32 2.23 20.32
N ARG A 46 -0.47 1.67 21.24
CA ARG A 46 -1.26 0.46 20.98
C ARG A 46 -2.31 0.69 19.89
N ASN A 47 -3.03 1.80 19.97
CA ASN A 47 -4.11 2.10 19.03
C ASN A 47 -3.57 2.54 17.67
N ALA A 48 -2.47 3.30 17.64
CA ALA A 48 -1.79 3.65 16.39
C ALA A 48 -1.27 2.41 15.65
N PHE A 49 -0.71 1.45 16.39
CA PHE A 49 -0.28 0.17 15.82
C PHE A 49 -1.45 -0.64 15.25
N ILE A 50 -2.53 -0.80 16.02
CA ILE A 50 -3.74 -1.51 15.56
C ILE A 50 -4.35 -0.83 14.33
N GLY A 51 -4.42 0.51 14.32
CA GLY A 51 -4.93 1.28 13.19
C GLY A 51 -4.10 1.07 11.93
N CYS A 52 -2.77 1.16 12.03
CA CYS A 52 -1.87 0.91 10.90
C CYS A 52 -2.05 -0.52 10.36
N LEU A 53 -2.14 -1.50 11.25
CA LEU A 53 -2.32 -2.92 10.89
C LEU A 53 -3.69 -3.19 10.26
N ALA A 54 -4.74 -2.51 10.71
CA ALA A 54 -6.08 -2.57 10.14
C ALA A 54 -6.11 -1.95 8.73
N VAL A 55 -5.50 -0.77 8.54
CA VAL A 55 -5.39 -0.11 7.23
C VAL A 55 -4.62 -1.00 6.24
N PHE A 56 -3.49 -1.56 6.67
CA PHE A 56 -2.71 -2.48 5.85
C PHE A 56 -3.52 -3.73 5.47
N SER A 57 -4.23 -4.33 6.42
CA SER A 57 -5.09 -5.49 6.15
C SER A 57 -6.20 -5.14 5.14
N LEU A 58 -6.81 -3.96 5.26
CA LEU A 58 -7.84 -3.48 4.34
C LEU A 58 -7.28 -3.35 2.93
N THR A 59 -6.07 -2.81 2.77
CA THR A 59 -5.43 -2.68 1.45
C THR A 59 -5.14 -4.04 0.81
N ILE A 60 -4.82 -5.08 1.58
CA ILE A 60 -4.62 -6.43 1.03
C ILE A 60 -5.95 -7.00 0.51
N VAL A 61 -7.05 -6.77 1.21
CA VAL A 61 -8.38 -7.25 0.81
C VAL A 61 -8.91 -6.53 -0.43
N THR A 62 -8.54 -5.26 -0.66
CA THR A 62 -8.98 -4.52 -1.86
C THR A 62 -8.29 -4.97 -3.14
N LEU A 63 -7.07 -5.51 -3.08
CA LEU A 63 -6.34 -6.01 -4.25
C LEU A 63 -7.11 -7.07 -5.07
N PRO A 64 -7.64 -8.16 -4.48
CA PRO A 64 -8.38 -9.19 -5.22
C PRO A 64 -9.79 -8.76 -5.65
N VAL A 65 -10.37 -7.74 -5.01
CA VAL A 65 -11.72 -7.25 -5.33
C VAL A 65 -11.70 -6.32 -6.55
N PHE A 66 -10.64 -5.53 -6.70
CA PHE A 66 -10.52 -4.55 -7.77
C PHE A 66 -9.24 -4.78 -8.57
N ALA A 67 -9.37 -5.46 -9.71
CA ALA A 67 -8.27 -5.68 -10.62
C ALA A 67 -8.08 -4.51 -11.61
N ASN A 68 -7.87 -3.32 -11.04
CA ASN A 68 -7.63 -2.09 -11.79
C ASN A 68 -6.29 -1.48 -11.34
N GLY A 69 -5.40 -1.21 -12.30
CA GLY A 69 -4.04 -0.73 -12.03
C GLY A 69 -3.99 0.55 -11.19
N LEU A 70 -4.94 1.46 -11.38
CA LEU A 70 -5.02 2.69 -10.57
C LEU A 70 -5.40 2.40 -9.10
N MET A 71 -6.33 1.48 -8.88
CA MET A 71 -6.75 1.05 -7.54
C MET A 71 -5.64 0.30 -6.83
N TRP A 72 -4.84 -0.48 -7.56
CA TRP A 72 -3.64 -1.12 -7.01
C TRP A 72 -2.57 -0.11 -6.60
N LEU A 73 -2.35 0.94 -7.39
CA LEU A 73 -1.45 2.04 -7.03
C LEU A 73 -1.93 2.76 -5.78
N ALA A 74 -3.21 3.12 -5.71
CA ALA A 74 -3.79 3.78 -4.53
C ALA A 74 -3.73 2.88 -3.29
N ALA A 75 -4.04 1.59 -3.42
CA ALA A 75 -3.93 0.62 -2.32
C ALA A 75 -2.46 0.46 -1.86
N ARG A 76 -1.49 0.47 -2.79
CA ARG A 76 -0.05 0.45 -2.45
C ARG A 76 0.41 1.73 -1.74
N PHE A 77 -0.12 2.89 -2.14
CA PHE A 77 0.18 4.16 -1.48
C PHE A 77 -0.31 4.16 -0.04
N ILE A 78 -1.55 3.69 0.20
CA ILE A 78 -2.16 3.64 1.53
C ILE A 78 -1.50 2.55 2.40
N ALA A 79 -0.98 1.49 1.78
CA ALA A 79 -0.28 0.41 2.48
C ALA A 79 1.14 0.79 2.92
N GLY A 80 1.75 1.80 2.28
CA GLY A 80 3.05 2.34 2.67
C GLY A 80 2.86 3.38 3.76
#